data_AF-A0A3D3BL96-F1
#
_entry.id   AF-A0A3D3BL96-F1
#
_cell.length_a   1.000
_cell.length_b   1.000
_cell.length_c   1.000
_cell.angle_alpha   90.00
_cell.angle_beta   90.00
_cell.angle_gamma   90.00
#
_symmetry.space_group_name_H-M   'P 1'
#
loop_
_entity.id
_entity.type
_entity.pdbx_description
1 polymer ?
#
loop_
_entity_poly.entity_id
_entity_poly.type
_entity_poly.pdbx_seq_one_letter_code
_entity_poly.pdbx_strand_id
1 'polypeptide(L)'
;MHEHQLLEFELRGAFQKPIEVIRSATIVAAELFQMSEDLGEIKVGALADIISVDGNPLDDLGVLQSPDTFLKLIMKAGRIYKEDC
;
A
#
# COMPACT_ATOMS: atom_id res chain seq x y z
N MET A 1 -11.19 4.55 10.55
CA MET A 1 -10.04 5.17 9.85
C MET A 1 -10.31 6.66 9.86
N HIS A 2 -9.39 7.53 10.31
CA HIS A 2 -9.64 8.97 10.32
C HIS A 2 -9.60 9.49 8.86
N GLU A 3 -10.64 10.21 8.42
CA GLU A 3 -10.83 10.66 7.02
C GLU A 3 -9.59 11.38 6.43
N HIS A 4 -8.79 12.04 7.26
CA HIS A 4 -7.62 12.80 6.82
C HIS A 4 -6.37 11.95 6.51
N GLN A 5 -6.30 10.67 6.90
CA GLN A 5 -5.13 9.82 6.61
C GLN A 5 -5.04 9.40 5.14
N LEU A 6 -6.17 9.40 4.41
CA LEU A 6 -6.21 8.93 3.03
C LEU A 6 -5.52 9.91 2.06
N LEU A 7 -5.45 11.20 2.41
CA LEU A 7 -4.93 12.26 1.54
C LEU A 7 -3.39 12.30 1.43
N GLU A 8 -2.66 11.57 2.28
CA GLU A 8 -1.20 11.68 2.34
C GLU A 8 -0.54 11.31 1.00
N PHE A 9 -1.04 10.26 0.33
CA PHE A 9 -0.49 9.82 -0.95
C PHE A 9 -0.65 10.89 -2.04
N GLU A 10 -1.79 11.58 -2.12
CA GLU A 10 -2.00 12.68 -3.09
C GLU A 10 -1.07 13.85 -2.81
N LEU A 11 -1.06 14.29 -1.55
CA LEU A 11 -0.31 15.47 -1.13
C LEU A 11 1.18 15.29 -1.40
N ARG A 12 1.69 14.08 -1.20
CA ARG A 12 3.08 13.74 -1.51
C ARG A 12 3.31 13.56 -3.00
N GLY A 13 2.35 12.98 -3.73
CA GLY A 13 2.37 12.85 -5.19
C GLY A 13 2.46 14.18 -5.93
N ALA A 14 1.99 15.27 -5.33
CA ALA A 14 2.17 16.62 -5.87
C ALA A 14 3.65 17.06 -5.95
N PHE A 15 4.56 16.43 -5.19
CA PHE A 15 5.97 16.81 -5.10
C PHE A 15 6.95 15.64 -5.31
N GLN A 16 6.49 14.39 -5.26
CA GLN A 16 7.29 13.16 -5.37
C GLN A 16 6.73 12.28 -6.49
N LYS A 17 7.57 11.48 -7.13
CA LYS A 17 7.07 10.52 -8.13
C LYS A 17 6.21 9.46 -7.45
N PRO A 18 5.14 8.93 -8.09
CA PRO A 18 4.30 7.90 -7.49
C PRO A 18 5.07 6.71 -6.90
N ILE A 19 6.11 6.25 -7.61
CA ILE A 19 6.99 5.18 -7.14
C ILE A 19 7.73 5.51 -5.84
N GLU A 20 8.12 6.77 -5.62
CA GLU A 20 8.80 7.21 -4.40
C GLU A 20 7.83 7.26 -3.22
N VAL A 21 6.59 7.70 -3.46
CA VAL A 21 5.53 7.69 -2.44
C VAL A 21 5.20 6.25 -2.04
N ILE A 22 5.00 5.34 -3.00
CA ILE A 22 4.73 3.92 -2.70
C ILE A 22 5.89 3.31 -1.93
N ARG A 23 7.14 3.51 -2.37
CA ARG A 23 8.34 2.98 -1.68
C ARG A 23 8.44 3.44 -0.23
N SER A 24 8.05 4.69 0.04
CA SER A 24 8.05 5.21 1.41
C SER A 24 7.13 4.47 2.36
N ALA A 25 6.00 3.96 1.84
CA ALA A 25 5.01 3.21 2.59
C ALA A 25 5.25 1.69 2.56
N THR A 26 6.26 1.23 1.82
CA THR A 26 6.61 -0.19 1.68
C THR A 26 8.05 -0.46 2.10
N ILE A 27 9.00 -0.53 1.18
CA ILE A 27 10.39 -0.93 1.46
C ILE A 27 11.10 0.00 2.45
N VAL A 28 10.88 1.32 2.36
CA VAL A 28 11.54 2.30 3.26
C VAL A 28 10.96 2.19 4.67
N ALA A 29 9.65 1.98 4.80
CA ALA A 29 9.01 1.75 6.09
C ALA A 29 9.53 0.43 6.70
N ALA A 30 9.61 -0.64 5.91
CA ALA A 30 10.14 -1.93 6.37
C ALA A 30 11.59 -1.79 6.86
N GLU A 31 12.43 -1.04 6.14
CA GLU A 31 13.81 -0.75 6.56
C GLU A 31 13.85 0.04 7.88
N LEU A 32 13.03 1.09 8.01
CA LEU A 32 12.94 1.90 9.23
C LEU A 32 12.56 1.06 10.46
N PHE A 33 11.69 0.07 10.29
CA PHE A 33 11.26 -0.83 11.36
C PHE A 33 12.14 -2.08 11.53
N GLN A 34 13.24 -2.21 10.79
CA GLN A 34 14.11 -3.39 10.79
C GLN A 34 13.37 -4.69 10.40
N MET A 35 12.41 -4.57 9.49
CA MET A 35 11.55 -5.65 9.01
C MET A 35 11.69 -5.91 7.50
N SER A 36 12.81 -5.51 6.87
CA SER A 36 13.03 -5.65 5.42
C SER A 36 12.99 -7.10 4.90
N GLU A 37 13.15 -8.09 5.78
CA GLU A 37 12.99 -9.50 5.40
C GLU A 37 11.53 -9.96 5.42
N ASP A 38 10.70 -9.31 6.24
CA ASP A 38 9.33 -9.73 6.51
C ASP A 38 8.28 -8.90 5.77
N LEU A 39 8.52 -7.59 5.53
CA LEU A 39 7.52 -6.62 5.05
C LEU A 39 8.06 -5.74 3.92
N GLY A 40 7.13 -5.04 3.25
CA GLY A 40 7.43 -3.99 2.27
C GLY A 40 7.75 -4.48 0.86
N GLU A 41 7.92 -5.79 0.65
CA GLU A 41 8.19 -6.40 -0.65
C GLU A 41 7.48 -7.75 -0.80
N ILE A 42 6.93 -8.02 -1.98
CA ILE A 42 6.39 -9.35 -2.33
C ILE A 42 7.57 -10.23 -2.78
N LYS A 43 8.12 -11.00 -1.85
CA LYS A 43 9.21 -11.94 -2.10
C LYS A 43 9.00 -13.27 -1.37
N VAL A 44 9.69 -14.31 -1.81
CA VAL A 44 9.67 -15.61 -1.13
C VAL A 44 10.23 -15.45 0.29
N GLY A 45 9.50 -15.96 1.28
CA GLY A 45 9.89 -15.90 2.69
C GLY A 45 9.36 -14.69 3.46
N ALA A 46 8.87 -13.65 2.79
CA ALA A 46 8.22 -12.51 3.44
C ALA A 46 6.82 -12.87 3.95
N LEU A 47 6.29 -12.06 4.87
CA LEU A 47 4.91 -12.18 5.33
C LEU A 47 3.95 -11.87 4.18
N ALA A 48 2.86 -12.64 4.12
CA ALA A 48 1.79 -12.42 3.15
C ALA A 48 0.88 -11.25 3.59
N ASP A 49 1.45 -10.06 3.61
CA ASP A 49 0.78 -8.76 3.81
C ASP A 49 0.57 -8.12 2.44
N ILE A 50 -0.64 -8.26 1.90
CA ILE A 50 -0.97 -7.93 0.51
C ILE A 50 -2.22 -7.06 0.47
N ILE A 51 -2.14 -5.98 -0.31
CA ILE A 51 -3.31 -5.24 -0.77
C ILE A 51 -3.46 -5.42 -2.28
N SER A 52 -4.69 -5.62 -2.74
CA SER A 52 -5.00 -5.61 -4.17
C SER A 52 -5.91 -4.43 -4.47
N VAL A 53 -5.55 -3.66 -5.49
CA VAL A 53 -6.31 -2.51 -5.96
C VAL A 53 -6.66 -2.65 -7.44
N ASP A 54 -7.82 -2.12 -7.81
CA ASP A 54 -8.28 -2.02 -9.20
C ASP A 54 -7.81 -0.70 -9.80
N GLY A 55 -6.73 -0.78 -10.57
CA GLY A 55 -6.01 0.37 -11.11
C GLY A 55 -4.51 0.28 -10.86
N ASN A 56 -3.74 1.20 -11.44
CA ASN A 56 -2.29 1.24 -11.28
C ASN A 56 -1.86 2.43 -10.41
N PRO A 57 -1.37 2.22 -9.18
CA PRO A 57 -0.95 3.29 -8.29
C PRO A 57 0.30 4.05 -8.77
N LEU A 58 1.01 3.52 -9.77
CA LEU A 58 2.13 4.23 -10.42
C LEU A 58 1.66 5.27 -11.44
N ASP A 59 0.46 5.09 -12.00
CA ASP A 59 -0.15 6.01 -12.94
C ASP A 59 -1.06 7.00 -12.21
N ASP A 60 -1.78 6.54 -11.18
CA ASP A 60 -2.68 7.35 -10.36
C ASP A 60 -2.65 6.92 -8.88
N LEU A 61 -2.10 7.76 -8.00
CA LEU A 61 -2.07 7.49 -6.55
C LEU A 61 -3.45 7.57 -5.90
N GLY A 62 -4.46 8.15 -6.56
CA GLY A 62 -5.84 8.22 -6.08
C GLY A 62 -6.47 6.85 -5.82
N VAL A 63 -6.01 5.80 -6.51
CA VAL A 63 -6.48 4.42 -6.33
C VAL A 63 -6.23 3.89 -4.91
N LEU A 64 -5.22 4.41 -4.20
CA LEU A 64 -4.91 4.03 -2.82
C LEU A 64 -5.74 4.80 -1.78
N GLN A 65 -6.40 5.89 -2.18
CA GLN A 65 -7.09 6.83 -1.28
C GLN A 65 -8.60 6.64 -1.29
N SER A 66 -9.14 5.97 -2.30
CA SER A 66 -10.55 5.62 -2.39
C SER A 66 -10.75 4.11 -2.21
N PRO A 67 -10.48 3.56 -1.00
CA PRO A 67 -10.52 2.13 -0.76
C PRO A 67 -11.92 1.51 -0.92
N ASP A 68 -12.99 2.30 -0.81
CA ASP A 68 -14.35 1.81 -1.06
C ASP A 68 -14.63 1.54 -2.53
N THR A 69 -13.83 2.13 -3.43
CA THR A 69 -13.99 1.99 -4.89
C THR A 69 -12.97 0.99 -5.45
N PHE A 70 -11.70 1.14 -5.06
CA PHE A 70 -10.60 0.46 -5.74
C PHE A 70 -9.99 -0.69 -4.95
N LEU A 71 -10.14 -0.76 -3.62
CA LEU A 71 -9.49 -1.80 -2.82
C LEU A 71 -10.27 -3.11 -2.86
N LYS A 72 -9.72 -4.11 -3.56
CA LYS A 72 -10.35 -5.42 -3.78
C LYS A 72 -10.01 -6.45 -2.72
N LEU A 73 -8.81 -6.37 -2.14
CA LEU A 73 -8.34 -7.35 -1.16
C LEU A 73 -7.47 -6.67 -0.10
N ILE A 74 -7.66 -7.08 1.15
CA ILE A 74 -6.72 -6.86 2.25
C ILE A 74 -6.39 -8.22 2.85
N MET A 75 -5.13 -8.63 2.74
CA MET A 75 -4.57 -9.81 3.38
C MET A 75 -3.48 -9.39 4.35
N LYS A 76 -3.47 -9.99 5.54
CA LYS A 76 -2.43 -9.79 6.54
C LYS A 76 -2.00 -11.13 7.10
N ALA A 77 -0.69 -11.40 7.07
CA ALA A 77 -0.07 -12.64 7.48
C ALA A 77 -0.78 -13.89 6.90
N GLY A 78 -1.17 -13.80 5.63
CA GLY A 78 -1.85 -14.89 4.91
C GLY A 78 -3.33 -15.07 5.25
N ARG A 79 -3.91 -14.21 6.09
CA ARG A 79 -5.35 -14.21 6.38
C ARG A 79 -6.04 -13.07 5.65
N ILE A 80 -7.17 -13.35 5.02
CA ILE A 80 -8.00 -12.35 4.33
C ILE A 80 -8.85 -11.61 5.38
N TYR A 81 -8.82 -10.28 5.34
CA TYR A 81 -9.56 -9.38 6.24
C TYR A 81 -10.66 -8.60 5.51
N LYS A 82 -10.45 -8.27 4.24
CA LYS A 82 -11.46 -7.70 3.34
C LYS A 82 -11.25 -8.31 1.96
N GLU A 83 -12.35 -8.67 1.32
CA GLU A 83 -12.38 -9.13 -0.07
C GLU A 83 -13.68 -8.63 -0.69
N ASP A 84 -13.59 -7.90 -1.79
CA ASP A 84 -14.75 -7.52 -2.59
C ASP A 84 -14.95 -8.63 -3.64
N CYS A 85 -16.13 -9.27 -3.61
CA CYS A 85 -16.53 -10.30 -4.57
C CYS A 85 -16.92 -9.70 -5.92
#